data_AF-A0A101CGC4-F1
#
_entry.id   AF-A0A101CGC4-F1
#
_cell.length_a   1.000
_cell.length_b   1.000
_cell.length_c   1.000
_cell.angle_alpha   90.00
_cell.angle_beta   90.00
_cell.angle_gamma   90.00
#
_symmetry.space_group_name_H-M   'P 1'
#
loop_
_entity.id
_entity.type
_entity.pdbx_description
1 polymer ?
#
loop_
_entity_poly.entity_id
_entity_poly.type
_entity_poly.pdbx_seq_one_letter_code
_entity_poly.pdbx_strand_id
1 'polypeptide(L)'
;MKKLLFLLILISNFALAQMPNIANVWTNNSKPYIGTIGNENETIKLQIEISEQNRKNDQEYFVSGYTVVDKNKSKYEGKFTITKYKDGKKRGVVYGDYELAEESKGKHSGIFKGKFIYTFNWNKKTEKIENPFIELIGNWKSYDGTLNFKTILKNQ
;
A
#
# COMPACT_ATOMS: atom_id res chain seq x y z
N MET A 1 -39.78 -31.61 15.37
CA MET A 1 -38.35 -31.22 15.34
C MET A 1 -38.02 -30.46 14.05
N LYS A 2 -38.43 -29.19 13.91
CA LYS A 2 -38.09 -28.37 12.71
C LYS A 2 -37.82 -26.89 13.01
N LYS A 3 -37.62 -26.53 14.29
CA LYS A 3 -37.38 -25.13 14.70
C LYS A 3 -35.95 -24.83 15.14
N LEU A 4 -35.07 -25.83 15.26
CA LEU A 4 -33.65 -25.59 15.58
C LEU A 4 -32.75 -25.33 14.35
N LEU A 5 -33.18 -25.72 13.14
CA LEU A 5 -32.33 -25.59 11.95
C LEU A 5 -32.21 -24.16 11.42
N PHE A 6 -33.18 -23.29 11.74
CA PHE A 6 -33.17 -21.89 11.33
C PHE A 6 -32.24 -21.01 12.18
N LEU A 7 -31.76 -21.49 13.33
CA LEU A 7 -30.84 -20.74 14.18
C LEU A 7 -29.38 -20.82 13.68
N LEU A 8 -29.05 -21.84 12.88
CA LEU A 8 -27.69 -22.06 12.35
C LEU A 8 -27.39 -21.34 11.02
N ILE A 9 -28.42 -20.82 10.33
CA ILE A 9 -28.26 -20.11 9.04
C ILE A 9 -28.05 -18.59 9.25
N LEU A 10 -28.30 -18.08 10.46
CA LEU A 10 -28.12 -16.65 10.78
C LEU A 10 -26.72 -16.32 11.33
N ILE A 11 -25.88 -17.32 11.63
CA ILE A 11 -24.53 -17.10 12.18
C ILE A 11 -23.45 -17.22 11.09
N SER A 12 -23.77 -17.76 9.90
CA SER A 12 -22.80 -17.98 8.82
C SER A 12 -22.58 -16.79 7.88
N ASN A 13 -23.29 -15.66 8.06
CA ASN A 13 -23.13 -14.48 7.20
C ASN A 13 -21.96 -13.55 7.58
N PHE A 14 -21.20 -13.90 8.62
CA PHE A 14 -19.89 -13.30 8.90
C PHE A 14 -18.77 -14.33 8.68
N ALA A 15 -18.85 -15.13 7.62
CA ALA A 15 -17.64 -15.58 6.97
C ALA A 15 -16.93 -14.31 6.47
N LEU A 16 -16.09 -13.71 7.34
CA LEU A 16 -15.09 -12.72 6.99
C LEU A 16 -14.30 -13.35 5.84
N ALA A 17 -14.66 -13.02 4.61
CA ALA A 17 -13.93 -13.47 3.44
C ALA A 17 -12.52 -12.91 3.59
N GLN A 18 -11.56 -13.79 3.89
CA GLN A 18 -10.18 -13.40 4.06
C GLN A 18 -9.71 -12.81 2.74
N MET A 19 -9.13 -11.60 2.79
CA MET A 19 -8.64 -10.97 1.58
C MET A 19 -7.45 -11.78 1.04
N PRO A 20 -7.43 -12.10 -0.28
CA PRO A 20 -6.28 -12.76 -0.88
C PRO A 20 -4.98 -12.01 -0.56
N ASN A 21 -3.91 -12.77 -0.31
CA ASN A 21 -2.61 -12.16 -0.05
C ASN A 21 -2.08 -11.50 -1.33
N ILE A 22 -2.12 -10.16 -1.36
CA ILE A 22 -1.61 -9.34 -2.46
C ILE A 22 -0.25 -8.72 -2.15
N ALA A 23 0.56 -9.29 -1.25
CA ALA A 23 1.86 -8.74 -0.87
C ALA A 23 2.78 -8.45 -2.07
N ASN A 24 2.77 -9.34 -3.08
CA ASN A 24 3.57 -9.18 -4.30
C ASN A 24 3.14 -7.98 -5.17
N VAL A 25 1.94 -7.42 -4.96
CA VAL A 25 1.52 -6.19 -5.63
C VAL A 25 2.38 -5.02 -5.15
N TRP A 26 2.64 -4.93 -3.85
CA TRP A 26 3.36 -3.81 -3.25
C TRP A 26 4.83 -3.77 -3.66
N THR A 27 5.47 -4.92 -3.90
CA THR A 27 6.86 -4.97 -4.40
C THR A 27 7.02 -4.50 -5.84
N ASN A 28 5.90 -4.30 -6.58
CA ASN A 28 5.88 -3.78 -7.95
C ASN A 28 6.87 -4.51 -8.88
N ASN A 29 6.93 -5.85 -8.81
CA ASN A 29 7.89 -6.66 -9.58
C ASN A 29 9.35 -6.19 -9.41
N SER A 30 9.72 -5.81 -8.18
CA SER A 30 11.03 -5.28 -7.81
C SER A 30 11.41 -3.96 -8.47
N LYS A 31 10.46 -3.26 -9.11
CA LYS A 31 10.66 -1.92 -9.68
C LYS A 31 10.29 -0.85 -8.66
N PRO A 32 11.04 0.26 -8.59
CA PRO A 32 10.67 1.36 -7.72
C PRO A 32 9.39 2.04 -8.20
N TYR A 33 8.61 2.55 -7.26
CA TYR A 33 7.67 3.63 -7.51
C TYR A 33 8.46 4.91 -7.77
N ILE A 34 8.07 5.66 -8.81
CA ILE A 34 8.76 6.87 -9.22
C ILE A 34 7.81 8.05 -9.11
N GLY A 35 8.32 9.18 -8.65
CA GLY A 35 7.48 10.32 -8.31
C GLY A 35 8.26 11.58 -7.98
N THR A 36 7.57 12.51 -7.34
CA THR A 36 8.14 13.79 -6.91
C THR A 36 8.01 14.00 -5.41
N ILE A 37 8.97 14.73 -4.83
CA ILE A 37 9.00 15.19 -3.44
C ILE A 37 9.29 16.69 -3.38
N GLY A 38 8.60 17.40 -2.49
CA GLY A 38 8.88 18.81 -2.19
C GLY A 38 8.35 19.80 -3.24
N ASN A 39 8.66 21.09 -3.04
CA ASN A 39 8.12 22.18 -3.86
C ASN A 39 8.80 22.29 -5.24
N GLU A 40 10.06 21.87 -5.33
CA GLU A 40 10.83 21.85 -6.58
C GLU A 40 10.53 20.61 -7.44
N ASN A 41 9.60 19.75 -7.01
CA ASN A 41 9.26 18.48 -7.65
C ASN A 41 10.48 17.59 -7.89
N GLU A 42 11.39 17.53 -6.92
CA GLU A 42 12.57 16.68 -6.99
C GLU A 42 12.16 15.22 -7.19
N THR A 43 12.89 14.49 -8.03
CA THR A 43 12.56 13.09 -8.29
C THR A 43 12.87 12.22 -7.08
N ILE A 44 11.87 11.44 -6.66
CA ILE A 44 12.02 10.41 -5.63
C ILE A 44 11.74 9.04 -6.24
N LYS A 45 12.54 8.06 -5.83
CA LYS A 45 12.32 6.64 -6.09
C LYS A 45 12.05 5.94 -4.77
N LEU A 46 10.98 5.16 -4.68
CA LEU A 46 10.63 4.36 -3.53
C LEU A 46 10.59 2.89 -3.96
N GLN A 47 11.50 2.07 -3.47
CA GLN A 47 11.53 0.63 -3.76
C GLN A 47 11.07 -0.14 -2.53
N ILE A 48 10.08 -1.02 -2.70
CA ILE A 48 9.64 -1.99 -1.69
C ILE A 48 10.34 -3.32 -2.01
N GLU A 49 11.18 -3.80 -1.09
CA GLU A 49 11.90 -5.07 -1.25
C GLU A 49 11.18 -6.21 -0.55
N ILE A 50 10.65 -5.94 0.64
CA ILE A 50 9.90 -6.91 1.45
C ILE A 50 8.48 -6.41 1.59
N SER A 51 7.52 -7.31 1.43
CA SER A 51 6.11 -7.08 1.74
C SER A 51 5.52 -8.35 2.32
N GLU A 52 4.94 -8.27 3.52
CA GLU A 52 4.33 -9.39 4.21
C GLU A 52 2.94 -9.02 4.73
N GLN A 53 1.93 -9.83 4.42
CA GLN A 53 0.59 -9.65 4.97
C GLN A 53 0.59 -9.97 6.47
N ASN A 54 -0.01 -9.10 7.27
CA ASN A 54 -0.16 -9.31 8.70
C ASN A 54 -1.09 -10.51 8.96
N ARG A 55 -0.57 -11.54 9.62
CA ARG A 55 -1.32 -12.79 9.93
C ARG A 55 -2.55 -12.57 10.80
N LYS A 56 -2.61 -11.48 11.57
CA LYS A 56 -3.72 -11.12 12.44
C LYS A 56 -4.71 -10.16 11.78
N ASN A 57 -4.30 -9.48 10.71
CA ASN A 57 -5.09 -8.48 10.00
C ASN A 57 -4.76 -8.51 8.52
N ASP A 58 -5.59 -9.18 7.73
CA ASP A 58 -5.36 -9.38 6.29
C ASP A 58 -5.43 -8.10 5.45
N GLN A 59 -5.85 -6.97 6.04
CA GLN A 59 -5.85 -5.64 5.43
C GLN A 59 -4.54 -4.89 5.62
N GLU A 60 -3.61 -5.41 6.45
CA GLU A 60 -2.34 -4.78 6.73
C GLU A 60 -1.17 -5.53 6.10
N TYR A 61 -0.20 -4.77 5.60
CA TYR A 61 1.02 -5.29 5.00
C TYR A 61 2.20 -4.56 5.61
N PHE A 62 3.12 -5.32 6.23
CA PHE A 62 4.41 -4.79 6.65
C PHE A 62 5.34 -4.74 5.46
N VAL A 63 5.99 -3.60 5.24
CA VAL A 63 6.86 -3.38 4.11
C VAL A 63 8.19 -2.78 4.54
N SER A 64 9.24 -3.08 3.79
CA SER A 64 10.53 -2.43 3.96
C SER A 64 11.27 -2.30 2.63
N GLY A 65 12.21 -1.37 2.58
CA GLY A 65 13.01 -1.12 1.38
C GLY A 65 13.78 0.18 1.47
N TYR A 66 13.89 0.88 0.33
CA TYR A 66 14.70 2.08 0.23
C TYR A 66 14.01 3.21 -0.53
N THR A 67 14.23 4.44 -0.08
CA THR A 67 13.98 5.65 -0.83
C THR A 67 15.29 6.18 -1.39
N VAL A 68 15.21 6.84 -2.55
CA VAL A 68 16.33 7.56 -3.17
C VAL A 68 15.83 8.92 -3.62
N VAL A 69 16.42 9.97 -3.08
CA VAL A 69 16.20 11.39 -3.47
C VAL A 69 17.57 11.96 -3.81
N ASP A 70 17.74 12.43 -5.05
CA ASP A 70 19.05 12.72 -5.66
C ASP A 70 20.07 11.57 -5.42
N LYS A 71 21.04 11.76 -4.53
CA LYS A 71 22.08 10.79 -4.17
C LYS A 71 21.89 10.16 -2.78
N ASN A 72 20.86 10.59 -2.05
CA ASN A 72 20.59 10.12 -0.70
C ASN A 72 19.72 8.88 -0.75
N LYS A 73 20.29 7.74 -0.36
CA LYS A 73 19.59 6.47 -0.20
C LYS A 73 19.27 6.22 1.27
N SER A 74 17.99 6.13 1.60
CA SER A 74 17.52 5.91 2.96
C SER A 74 16.74 4.60 3.06
N LYS A 75 17.02 3.80 4.09
CA LYS A 75 16.23 2.62 4.43
C LYS A 75 14.93 3.05 5.09
N TYR A 76 13.85 2.34 4.84
CA TYR A 76 12.61 2.51 5.60
C TYR A 76 11.94 1.17 5.93
N GLU A 77 11.10 1.23 6.96
CA GLU A 77 10.15 0.19 7.32
C GLU A 77 8.79 0.83 7.57
N GLY A 78 7.71 0.07 7.40
CA GLY A 78 6.40 0.61 7.67
C GLY A 78 5.28 -0.32 7.28
N LYS A 79 4.11 0.25 7.02
CA LYS A 79 2.93 -0.51 6.66
C LYS A 79 2.02 0.17 5.66
N PHE A 80 1.34 -0.68 4.89
CA PHE A 80 0.17 -0.33 4.09
C PHE A 80 -1.06 -0.90 4.79
N THR A 81 -2.13 -0.11 4.87
CA THR A 81 -3.41 -0.52 5.46
C THR A 81 -4.53 -0.26 4.45
N ILE A 82 -5.15 -1.33 3.97
CA ILE A 82 -6.31 -1.25 3.10
C ILE A 82 -7.51 -0.80 3.93
N THR A 83 -8.21 0.22 3.43
CA THR A 83 -9.40 0.77 4.10
C THR A 83 -10.68 0.54 3.30
N LYS A 84 -10.57 0.33 1.98
CA LYS A 84 -11.75 0.12 1.15
C LYS A 84 -11.43 -0.64 -0.14
N TYR A 85 -12.27 -1.59 -0.47
CA TYR A 85 -12.34 -2.19 -1.81
C TYR A 85 -13.62 -1.77 -2.52
N LYS A 86 -13.53 -1.49 -3.82
CA LYS A 86 -14.66 -1.27 -4.72
C LYS A 86 -14.55 -2.22 -5.91
N ASP A 87 -15.54 -3.10 -6.06
CA ASP A 87 -15.70 -3.95 -7.23
C ASP A 87 -16.55 -3.23 -8.29
N GLY A 88 -15.94 -2.91 -9.43
CA GLY A 88 -16.59 -2.32 -10.60
C GLY A 88 -16.91 -3.32 -11.71
N LYS A 89 -17.01 -4.63 -11.42
CA LYS A 89 -17.22 -5.77 -12.35
C LYS A 89 -16.08 -6.06 -13.33
N LYS A 90 -15.50 -5.02 -13.94
CA LYS A 90 -14.34 -5.10 -14.86
C LYS A 90 -13.10 -4.44 -14.28
N ARG A 91 -13.28 -3.46 -13.39
CA ARG A 91 -12.22 -2.66 -12.76
C ARG A 91 -12.36 -2.77 -11.25
N GLY A 92 -11.33 -3.29 -10.59
CA GLY A 92 -11.18 -3.25 -9.14
C GLY A 92 -10.45 -1.99 -8.72
N VAL A 93 -10.87 -1.40 -7.60
CA VAL A 93 -10.15 -0.29 -6.96
C VAL A 93 -10.01 -0.57 -5.47
N VAL A 94 -8.77 -0.59 -4.98
CA VAL A 94 -8.41 -0.68 -3.58
C VAL A 94 -7.90 0.68 -3.12
N TYR A 95 -8.37 1.15 -1.98
CA TYR A 95 -7.91 2.35 -1.31
C TYR A 95 -7.32 1.97 0.04
N GLY A 96 -6.34 2.75 0.48
CA GLY A 96 -5.80 2.60 1.80
C GLY A 96 -4.89 3.74 2.20
N ASP A 97 -4.29 3.57 3.36
CA ASP A 97 -3.31 4.47 3.95
C ASP A 97 -1.94 3.78 3.99
N TYR A 98 -0.88 4.56 3.99
CA TYR A 98 0.47 4.06 4.18
C TYR A 98 1.24 4.94 5.16
N GLU A 99 2.14 4.31 5.91
CA GLU A 99 3.07 4.97 6.83
C GLU A 99 4.41 4.26 6.75
N LEU A 100 5.46 4.98 6.34
CA LEU A 100 6.82 4.46 6.13
C LEU A 100 7.81 5.33 6.87
N ALA A 101 8.52 4.77 7.83
CA ALA A 101 9.49 5.43 8.67
C ALA A 101 10.90 5.12 8.16
N GLU A 102 11.68 6.13 7.81
CA GLU A 102 13.08 5.96 7.44
C GLU A 102 13.94 5.67 8.68
N GLU A 103 15.01 4.89 8.55
CA GLU A 103 15.95 4.69 9.66
C GLU A 103 16.51 6.04 10.14
N SER A 104 16.42 6.31 11.43
CA SER A 104 16.89 7.57 12.03
C SER A 104 18.42 7.65 12.00
N LYS A 105 18.98 8.22 10.93
CA LYS A 105 20.42 8.46 10.75
C LYS A 105 20.76 9.94 10.54
N GLY A 106 20.01 10.84 11.19
CA GLY A 106 20.33 12.28 11.25
C GLY A 106 19.21 13.19 10.72
N LYS A 107 19.57 14.45 10.44
CA LYS A 107 18.65 15.55 10.07
C LYS A 107 17.85 15.33 8.77
N HIS A 108 18.24 14.36 7.96
CA HIS A 108 17.63 14.05 6.65
C HIS A 108 16.92 12.70 6.66
N SER A 109 16.19 12.41 7.74
CA SER A 109 15.34 11.23 7.85
C SER A 109 13.97 11.63 8.38
N GLY A 110 12.95 10.91 7.94
CA GLY A 110 11.58 11.25 8.25
C GLY A 110 10.59 10.12 8.03
N ILE A 111 9.31 10.50 8.02
CA ILE A 111 8.20 9.58 7.86
C ILE A 111 7.38 9.99 6.65
N PHE A 112 7.17 9.06 5.74
CA PHE A 112 6.15 9.20 4.70
C PHE A 112 4.80 8.76 5.25
N LYS A 113 3.77 9.60 5.10
CA LYS A 113 2.38 9.27 5.42
C LYS A 113 1.46 9.72 4.32
N GLY A 114 0.51 8.88 3.93
CA GLY A 114 -0.42 9.24 2.88
C GLY A 114 -1.47 8.18 2.58
N LYS A 115 -2.08 8.32 1.42
CA LYS A 115 -3.09 7.42 0.87
C LYS A 115 -2.57 6.76 -0.38
N PHE A 116 -3.00 5.53 -0.62
CA PHE A 116 -2.77 4.87 -1.89
C PHE A 116 -4.09 4.56 -2.62
N ILE A 117 -3.99 4.51 -3.94
CA ILE A 117 -5.03 4.03 -4.84
C ILE A 117 -4.41 2.94 -5.69
N TYR A 118 -4.94 1.73 -5.61
CA TYR A 118 -4.59 0.62 -6.49
C TYR A 118 -5.78 0.28 -7.38
N THR A 119 -5.63 0.54 -8.68
CA THR A 119 -6.56 0.15 -9.73
C THR A 119 -6.04 -1.07 -10.48
N PHE A 120 -6.93 -1.98 -10.83
CA PHE A 120 -6.62 -3.04 -11.78
C PHE A 120 -7.84 -3.47 -12.59
N ASN A 121 -7.60 -4.10 -13.73
CA ASN A 121 -8.63 -4.81 -14.47
C ASN A 121 -8.60 -6.30 -14.10
N TRP A 122 -9.78 -6.89 -13.91
CA TRP A 122 -9.90 -8.33 -13.65
C TRP A 122 -10.31 -9.05 -14.94
N ASN A 123 -9.41 -9.85 -15.51
CA ASN A 123 -9.73 -10.69 -16.65
C ASN A 123 -10.36 -12.00 -16.18
N LYS A 124 -11.69 -12.10 -16.32
CA LYS A 124 -12.46 -13.28 -15.93
C LYS A 124 -12.11 -14.55 -16.70
N LYS A 125 -11.49 -14.45 -17.88
CA LYS A 125 -11.12 -15.62 -18.69
C LYS A 125 -9.81 -16.23 -18.23
N THR A 126 -8.84 -15.38 -17.87
CA THR A 126 -7.50 -15.80 -17.46
C THR A 126 -7.33 -15.83 -15.95
N GLU A 127 -8.30 -15.29 -15.20
CA GLU A 127 -8.26 -15.10 -13.74
C GLU A 127 -7.02 -14.31 -13.29
N LYS A 128 -6.61 -13.34 -14.12
CA LYS A 128 -5.43 -12.51 -13.89
C LYS A 128 -5.77 -11.03 -13.80
N ILE A 129 -4.95 -10.34 -13.01
CA ILE A 129 -4.90 -8.89 -12.90
C ILE A 129 -4.21 -8.35 -14.15
N GLU A 130 -4.84 -7.37 -14.79
CA GLU A 130 -4.32 -6.65 -15.96
C GLU A 130 -4.24 -5.16 -15.67
N ASN A 131 -3.26 -4.48 -16.28
CA ASN A 131 -3.05 -3.03 -16.18
C ASN A 131 -3.05 -2.51 -14.73
N PRO A 132 -2.23 -3.07 -13.82
CA PRO A 132 -2.16 -2.60 -12.45
C PRO A 132 -1.60 -1.18 -12.41
N PHE A 133 -2.33 -0.27 -11.77
CA PHE A 133 -1.91 1.10 -11.52
C PHE A 133 -2.03 1.42 -10.03
N ILE A 134 -0.94 1.86 -9.44
CA ILE A 134 -0.79 2.18 -8.02
C ILE A 134 -0.26 3.60 -7.95
N GLU A 135 -0.94 4.43 -7.18
CA GLU A 135 -0.55 5.81 -6.89
C GLU A 135 -0.49 5.99 -5.37
N LEU A 136 0.62 6.54 -4.88
CA LEU A 136 0.82 6.92 -3.48
C LEU A 136 0.85 8.45 -3.40
N ILE A 137 -0.08 9.03 -2.65
CA ILE A 137 -0.20 10.48 -2.46
C ILE A 137 -0.11 10.77 -0.98
N GLY A 138 0.88 11.56 -0.58
CA GLY A 138 1.11 11.82 0.83
C GLY A 138 2.09 12.96 1.07
N ASN A 139 2.71 12.92 2.23
CA ASN A 139 3.79 13.82 2.61
C ASN A 139 4.91 13.03 3.27
N TRP A 140 6.13 13.51 3.08
CA TRP A 140 7.28 13.18 3.92
C TRP A 140 7.47 14.28 4.96
N LYS A 141 7.68 13.90 6.22
CA LYS A 141 7.94 14.84 7.31
C LYS A 141 9.21 14.44 8.05
N SER A 142 10.13 15.38 8.25
CA SER A 142 11.36 15.11 9.02
C SER A 142 11.04 14.76 10.48
N TYR A 143 11.90 13.95 11.11
CA TYR A 143 11.71 13.58 12.52
C TYR A 143 11.78 14.78 13.48
N ASP A 144 12.60 15.78 13.17
CA ASP A 144 12.67 17.03 13.93
C ASP A 144 11.46 17.96 13.69
N GLY A 145 10.58 17.60 12.75
CA GLY A 145 9.36 18.31 12.43
C GLY A 145 9.55 19.62 11.65
N THR A 146 10.79 19.96 11.25
CA THR A 146 11.11 21.22 10.57
C THR A 146 10.76 21.21 9.08
N LEU A 147 10.77 20.03 8.44
CA LEU A 147 10.51 19.86 7.01
C LEU A 147 9.23 19.04 6.79
N ASN A 148 8.44 19.47 5.81
CA ASN A 148 7.23 18.78 5.38
C ASN A 148 7.06 18.95 3.87
N PHE A 149 7.16 17.85 3.14
CA PHE A 149 7.17 17.83 1.69
C PHE A 149 6.08 16.94 1.13
N LYS A 150 5.30 17.46 0.19
CA LYS A 150 4.31 16.65 -0.54
C LYS A 150 5.03 15.60 -1.39
N THR A 151 4.44 14.41 -1.47
CA THR A 151 4.95 13.29 -2.28
C THR A 151 3.85 12.71 -3.16
N ILE A 152 4.17 12.45 -4.43
CA ILE A 152 3.28 11.75 -5.37
C ILE A 152 4.11 10.71 -6.12
N LEU A 153 3.84 9.42 -5.91
CA LEU A 153 4.59 8.29 -6.48
C LEU A 153 3.67 7.35 -7.27
N LYS A 154 4.17 6.73 -8.34
CA LYS A 154 3.41 5.80 -9.20
C LYS A 154 4.23 4.56 -9.56
N ASN A 155 3.56 3.43 -9.80
CA ASN A 155 4.19 2.27 -10.42
C ASN A 155 4.26 2.49 -11.95
N GLN A 156 5.46 2.67 -12.50
CA GLN A 156 5.66 2.76 -13.96
C GLN A 156 6.07 1.40 -14.54
#